data_AF-A0A4S8JLY9-F1
#
_entry.id   AF-A0A4S8JLY9-F1
#
_cell.length_a   1.000
_cell.length_b   1.000
_cell.length_c   1.000
_cell.angle_alpha   90.00
_cell.angle_beta   90.00
_cell.angle_gamma   90.00
#
_symmetry.space_group_name_H-M   'P 1'
#
loop_
_entity.id
_entity.type
_entity.pdbx_description
1 polymer ?
#
loop_
_entity_poly.entity_id
_entity_poly.type
_entity_poly.pdbx_seq_one_letter_code
_entity_poly.pdbx_strand_id
1 'polypeptide(L)'
;MEMVTKIVQRGNRVIITVDNISTFVADAAIITVPLGFQNGNSAISDLGVGIGNKIALRFSTIFLPNASYACGYFLDIHKGTGHPVLVYTAAGRFAYDIEKLCDEEAVNFVTLQLKKMIPDATDPTYFGSNL
;
A
#
# COMPACT_ATOMS: atom_id res chain seq x y z
N MET A 1 19.29 -1.45 -5.58
CA MET A 1 18.26 -2.50 -5.44
C MET A 1 18.54 -3.50 -6.52
N GLU A 2 18.80 -4.75 -6.15
CA GLU A 2 19.15 -5.83 -7.09
C GLU A 2 17.87 -6.51 -7.59
N MET A 3 17.67 -6.59 -8.91
CA MET A 3 16.49 -7.18 -9.53
C MET A 3 16.83 -8.56 -10.10
N VAL A 4 16.17 -9.61 -9.60
CA VAL A 4 16.23 -10.93 -10.24
C VAL A 4 15.49 -10.87 -11.57
N THR A 5 16.20 -11.14 -12.67
CA THR A 5 15.62 -11.10 -14.03
C THR A 5 15.34 -12.48 -14.60
N LYS A 6 16.01 -13.52 -14.08
CA LYS A 6 15.85 -14.90 -14.56
C LYS A 6 16.15 -15.92 -13.48
N ILE A 7 15.35 -16.99 -13.46
CA ILE A 7 15.58 -18.18 -12.63
C ILE A 7 15.46 -19.40 -13.54
N VAL A 8 16.46 -20.28 -13.53
CA VAL A 8 16.49 -21.51 -14.33
C VAL A 8 16.87 -22.69 -13.44
N GLN A 9 16.06 -23.74 -13.44
CA GLN A 9 16.44 -25.03 -12.85
C GLN A 9 17.19 -25.87 -13.89
N ARG A 10 18.37 -26.37 -13.54
CA ARG A 10 19.17 -27.25 -14.39
C ARG A 10 19.70 -28.42 -13.57
N GLY A 11 19.11 -29.60 -13.75
CA GLY A 11 19.41 -30.77 -12.93
C GLY A 11 19.03 -30.53 -11.46
N ASN A 12 19.96 -30.76 -10.54
CA ASN A 12 19.80 -30.56 -9.10
C ASN A 12 20.22 -29.14 -8.63
N ARG A 13 20.35 -28.18 -9.54
CA ARG A 13 20.76 -26.81 -9.22
C ARG A 13 19.79 -25.79 -9.78
N VAL A 14 19.76 -24.62 -9.14
CA VAL A 14 19.06 -23.42 -9.58
C VAL A 14 20.10 -22.35 -9.91
N ILE A 15 19.92 -21.71 -11.06
CA ILE A 15 20.76 -20.60 -11.55
C ILE A 15 19.88 -19.34 -11.56
N ILE A 16 20.32 -18.31 -10.86
CA ILE A 16 19.62 -17.04 -10.71
C ILE A 16 20.44 -15.95 -11.39
N THR A 17 19.83 -15.15 -12.25
CA THR A 17 20.45 -13.98 -12.88
C THR A 17 19.89 -12.72 -12.25
N VAL A 18 20.79 -11.82 -11.84
CA VAL A 18 20.47 -10.54 -11.19
C VAL A 18 21.00 -9.41 -12.05
N ASP A 19 20.15 -8.41 -12.29
CA ASP A 19 20.42 -7.20 -13.09
C ASP A 19 21.00 -7.49 -14.49
N ASN A 20 20.79 -8.70 -15.01
CA ASN A 20 21.42 -9.25 -16.22
C ASN A 20 22.98 -9.25 -16.22
N ILE A 21 23.61 -9.08 -15.06
CA ILE A 21 25.06 -8.92 -14.94
C ILE A 21 25.66 -10.03 -14.06
N SER A 22 25.04 -10.35 -12.93
CA SER A 22 25.56 -11.34 -11.98
C SER A 22 24.74 -12.62 -12.01
N THR A 23 25.40 -13.74 -11.70
CA THR A 23 24.75 -15.06 -11.60
C THR A 23 25.09 -15.73 -10.29
N PHE A 24 24.08 -16.34 -9.68
CA PHE A 24 24.18 -17.12 -8.45
C PHE A 24 23.72 -18.55 -8.73
N VAL A 25 24.41 -19.52 -8.13
CA VAL A 25 24.09 -20.95 -8.27
C VAL A 25 23.87 -21.53 -6.89
N ALA A 26 22.76 -22.24 -6.70
CA ALA A 26 22.38 -22.87 -5.45
C ALA A 26 21.71 -24.23 -5.69
N ASP A 27 21.60 -25.06 -4.66
CA ASP A 27 20.86 -26.32 -4.73
C ASP A 27 19.33 -26.09 -4.73
N ALA A 28 18.86 -24.98 -4.16
CA ALA A 28 17.46 -24.59 -4.11
C ALA A 28 17.29 -23.06 -4.10
N ALA A 29 16.08 -22.59 -4.44
CA ALA A 29 15.68 -21.19 -4.34
C ALA A 29 14.26 -21.08 -3.78
N ILE A 30 14.02 -20.09 -2.93
CA ILE A 30 12.69 -19.76 -2.38
C ILE A 30 12.24 -18.44 -3.03
N ILE A 31 11.09 -18.46 -3.70
CA ILE A 31 10.54 -17.30 -4.40
C ILE A 31 9.40 -16.71 -3.57
N THR A 32 9.61 -15.52 -3.01
CA THR A 32 8.64 -14.83 -2.16
C THR A 32 8.19 -13.49 -2.75
N VAL A 33 8.23 -13.36 -4.08
CA VAL A 33 7.76 -12.14 -4.77
C VAL A 33 6.24 -12.02 -4.65
N PRO A 34 5.68 -10.79 -4.64
CA PRO A 34 4.25 -10.60 -4.61
C PRO A 34 3.55 -11.28 -5.78
N LEU A 35 2.31 -11.73 -5.58
CA LEU A 35 1.51 -12.45 -6.59
C LEU A 35 1.44 -11.70 -7.93
N GLY A 36 1.29 -10.38 -7.90
CA GLY A 36 1.22 -9.54 -9.10
C GLY A 36 2.49 -9.49 -9.96
N PHE A 37 3.61 -10.05 -9.51
CA PHE A 37 4.85 -10.17 -10.29
C PHE A 37 4.94 -11.49 -11.07
N GLN A 38 4.04 -12.45 -10.86
CA GLN A 38 4.10 -13.76 -11.48
C GLN A 38 3.16 -13.83 -12.69
N ASN A 39 3.70 -14.18 -13.86
CA ASN A 39 2.89 -14.62 -14.99
C ASN A 39 2.55 -16.09 -14.75
N GLY A 40 1.36 -16.33 -14.18
CA GLY A 40 0.97 -17.58 -13.53
C GLY A 40 0.79 -18.78 -14.46
N ASN A 41 0.92 -19.96 -13.85
CA ASN A 41 0.28 -21.19 -14.33
C ASN A 41 -1.22 -21.16 -13.99
N SER A 42 -1.98 -22.17 -14.41
CA SER A 42 -3.44 -22.22 -14.19
C SER A 42 -3.86 -22.11 -12.71
N ALA A 43 -3.02 -22.54 -11.78
CA ALA A 43 -3.31 -22.43 -10.34
C ALA A 43 -3.17 -21.00 -9.81
N ILE A 44 -2.36 -20.17 -10.46
CA ILE A 44 -2.10 -18.77 -10.07
C ILE A 44 -2.98 -17.81 -10.88
N SER A 45 -3.31 -18.13 -12.13
CA SER A 45 -4.10 -17.26 -13.02
C SER A 45 -5.49 -16.94 -12.47
N ASP A 46 -6.04 -17.83 -11.66
CA ASP A 46 -7.38 -17.70 -11.10
C ASP A 46 -7.39 -16.91 -9.78
N LEU A 47 -6.20 -16.50 -9.28
CA LEU A 47 -6.07 -15.69 -8.08
C LEU A 47 -6.09 -14.20 -8.42
N GLY A 48 -7.05 -13.46 -7.84
CA GLY A 48 -7.10 -12.01 -7.93
C GLY A 48 -6.04 -11.33 -7.05
N VAL A 49 -5.46 -10.24 -7.55
CA VAL A 49 -4.63 -9.33 -6.75
C VAL A 49 -5.51 -8.21 -6.22
N GLY A 50 -5.76 -8.20 -4.91
CA GLY A 50 -6.54 -7.15 -4.26
C GLY A 50 -5.80 -5.81 -4.25
N ILE A 51 -6.54 -4.70 -4.36
CA ILE A 51 -6.01 -3.35 -4.30
C ILE A 51 -6.54 -2.61 -3.07
N GLY A 52 -5.65 -1.91 -2.38
CA GLY A 52 -5.96 -1.10 -1.21
C GLY A 52 -4.94 0.01 -1.06
N ASN A 53 -5.42 1.23 -0.83
CA ASN A 53 -4.59 2.42 -0.67
C ASN A 53 -4.84 3.08 0.69
N LYS A 54 -3.79 3.66 1.26
CA LYS A 54 -3.81 4.32 2.57
C LYS A 54 -3.27 5.72 2.45
N ILE A 55 -3.97 6.68 3.05
CA ILE A 55 -3.54 8.08 3.15
C ILE A 55 -3.46 8.42 4.62
N ALA A 56 -2.26 8.76 5.08
CA ALA A 56 -2.02 9.12 6.46
C ALA A 56 -1.94 10.65 6.57
N LEU A 57 -2.69 11.21 7.53
CA LEU A 57 -2.83 12.64 7.77
C LEU A 57 -2.52 12.92 9.24
N ARG A 58 -1.63 13.89 9.50
CA ARG A 58 -1.32 14.34 10.85
C ARG A 58 -1.93 15.70 11.15
N PHE A 59 -2.43 15.84 12.37
CA PHE A 59 -3.14 17.02 12.83
C PHE A 59 -2.48 17.62 14.08
N SER A 60 -2.87 18.85 14.41
CA SER A 60 -2.41 19.56 15.60
C SER A 60 -3.08 19.04 16.88
N THR A 61 -4.27 18.45 16.77
CA THR A 61 -5.06 17.93 17.88
C THR A 61 -5.54 16.50 17.60
N ILE A 62 -5.76 15.74 18.66
CA ILE A 62 -6.35 14.39 18.56
C ILE A 62 -7.85 14.53 18.37
N PHE A 63 -8.39 13.88 17.34
CA PHE A 63 -9.82 13.72 17.17
C PHE A 63 -10.12 12.27 16.81
N LEU A 64 -11.20 11.75 17.40
CA LEU A 64 -11.60 10.35 17.33
C LEU A 64 -12.89 10.22 16.51
N PRO A 65 -12.82 10.02 15.18
CA PRO A 65 -13.99 9.64 14.40
C PRO A 65 -14.27 8.15 14.65
N ASN A 66 -15.26 7.82 15.49
CA ASN A 66 -15.73 6.43 15.64
C ASN A 66 -16.72 6.05 14.54
N ALA A 67 -16.43 6.37 13.26
CA ALA A 67 -17.39 6.15 12.18
C ALA A 67 -16.74 5.66 10.89
N SER A 68 -17.31 4.60 10.33
CA SER A 68 -17.10 4.16 8.94
C SER A 68 -17.97 5.00 8.02
N TYR A 69 -17.44 5.46 6.88
CA TYR A 69 -18.22 6.20 5.90
C TYR A 69 -18.02 5.65 4.50
N ALA A 70 -19.13 5.24 3.88
CA ALA A 70 -19.39 4.62 2.57
C ALA A 70 -18.26 4.26 1.57
N CYS A 71 -17.14 5.00 1.50
CA CYS A 71 -16.01 4.76 0.58
C CYS A 71 -14.70 4.32 1.26
N GLY A 72 -14.67 4.20 2.58
CA GLY A 72 -13.48 3.85 3.34
C GLY A 72 -13.69 3.98 4.84
N TYR A 73 -12.63 3.85 5.61
CA TYR A 73 -12.67 4.11 7.05
C TYR A 73 -11.44 4.90 7.49
N PHE A 74 -11.63 5.72 8.53
CA PHE A 74 -10.56 6.39 9.22
C PHE A 74 -10.12 5.53 10.41
N LEU A 75 -8.82 5.28 10.50
CA LEU A 75 -8.20 4.62 11.63
C LEU A 75 -7.33 5.63 12.37
N ASP A 76 -7.63 5.83 13.65
CA ASP A 76 -6.76 6.58 14.55
C ASP A 76 -5.60 5.70 15.03
N ILE A 77 -4.37 6.13 14.74
CA ILE A 77 -3.14 5.42 15.12
C ILE A 77 -2.32 6.18 16.17
N HIS A 78 -2.89 7.18 16.85
CA HIS A 78 -2.17 7.98 17.86
C HIS A 78 -1.55 7.13 18.97
N LYS A 79 -2.19 6.02 19.34
CA LYS A 79 -1.67 5.11 20.38
C LYS A 79 -0.36 4.45 19.95
N GLY A 80 -0.18 4.22 18.65
CA GLY A 80 1.02 3.59 18.09
C GLY A 80 2.12 4.61 17.78
N THR A 81 1.76 5.83 17.41
CA THR A 81 2.72 6.85 16.93
C THR A 81 3.05 7.93 17.97
N GLY A 82 2.23 8.11 19.01
CA GLY A 82 2.30 9.26 19.92
C GLY A 82 1.94 10.58 19.24
N HIS A 83 1.40 10.54 18.02
CA HIS A 83 1.07 11.70 17.21
C HIS A 83 -0.41 11.65 16.77
N PRO A 84 -1.10 12.80 16.64
CA PRO A 84 -2.48 12.82 16.16
C PRO A 84 -2.55 12.48 14.66
N VAL A 85 -2.56 11.18 14.34
CA VAL A 85 -2.52 10.68 12.97
C VAL A 85 -3.76 9.85 12.69
N LEU A 86 -4.47 10.22 11.63
CA LEU A 86 -5.53 9.41 11.05
C LEU A 86 -5.08 8.80 9.72
N VAL A 87 -5.38 7.52 9.55
CA VAL A 87 -5.18 6.79 8.29
C VAL A 87 -6.52 6.55 7.64
N TYR A 88 -6.75 7.18 6.50
CA TYR A 88 -7.85 6.81 5.61
C TYR A 88 -7.48 5.58 4.81
N THR A 89 -8.30 4.54 4.87
CA THR A 89 -8.10 3.29 4.11
C THR A 89 -9.21 3.13 3.09
N ALA A 90 -8.83 3.00 1.82
CA ALA A 90 -9.71 2.66 0.72
C ALA A 90 -9.39 1.26 0.19
N ALA A 91 -10.40 0.57 -0.33
CA ALA A 91 -10.27 -0.75 -0.93
C ALA A 91 -11.09 -0.84 -2.24
N GLY A 92 -10.73 -1.79 -3.09
CA GLY A 92 -11.47 -2.06 -4.33
C GLY A 92 -11.43 -0.86 -5.29
N ARG A 93 -12.57 -0.52 -5.90
CA ARG A 93 -12.61 0.52 -6.93
C ARG A 93 -12.18 1.89 -6.42
N PHE A 94 -12.52 2.24 -5.19
CA PHE A 94 -12.12 3.53 -4.60
C PHE A 94 -10.61 3.63 -4.38
N ALA A 95 -9.94 2.54 -4.03
CA ALA A 95 -8.48 2.54 -3.93
C ALA A 95 -7.83 2.82 -5.29
N TYR A 96 -8.36 2.21 -6.37
CA TYR A 96 -7.92 2.46 -7.74
C TYR A 96 -8.19 3.90 -8.21
N ASP A 97 -9.33 4.48 -7.85
CA ASP A 97 -9.64 5.87 -8.23
C ASP A 97 -8.75 6.87 -7.48
N ILE A 98 -8.41 6.60 -6.21
CA ILE A 98 -7.47 7.40 -5.42
C ILE A 98 -6.04 7.31 -5.96
N GLU A 99 -5.61 6.15 -6.46
CA GLU A 99 -4.27 5.95 -7.04
C GLU A 99 -3.98 6.90 -8.21
N LYS A 100 -5.03 7.41 -8.87
CA LYS A 100 -4.92 8.32 -10.00
C LYS A 100 -4.80 9.79 -9.61
N LEU A 101 -5.05 10.11 -8.34
CA LEU A 101 -4.94 11.46 -7.82
C LEU A 101 -3.48 11.75 -7.47
N CYS A 102 -3.06 13.01 -7.59
CA CYS A 102 -1.81 13.43 -6.97
C CYS A 102 -1.96 13.51 -5.44
N ASP A 103 -0.85 13.61 -4.71
CA ASP A 103 -0.87 13.62 -3.24
C ASP A 103 -1.79 14.74 -2.68
N GLU A 104 -1.71 15.96 -3.23
CA GLU A 104 -2.57 17.07 -2.79
C GLU A 104 -4.05 16.82 -3.07
N GLU A 105 -4.39 16.29 -4.25
CA GLU A 105 -5.78 15.95 -4.60
C GLU A 105 -6.34 14.85 -3.69
N ALA A 106 -5.52 13.84 -3.39
CA ALA A 106 -5.88 12.74 -2.50
C ALA A 106 -6.10 13.23 -1.06
N VAL A 107 -5.22 14.09 -0.55
CA VAL A 107 -5.35 14.72 0.78
C VAL A 107 -6.59 15.60 0.84
N ASN A 108 -6.84 16.42 -0.18
CA ASN A 108 -8.03 17.26 -0.26
C ASN A 108 -9.30 16.41 -0.28
N PHE A 109 -9.34 15.35 -1.07
CA PHE A 109 -10.45 14.42 -1.11
C PHE A 109 -10.73 13.80 0.27
N VAL A 110 -9.70 13.26 0.94
CA VAL A 110 -9.84 12.64 2.26
C VAL A 110 -10.27 13.65 3.31
N THR A 111 -9.70 14.87 3.30
CA THR A 111 -10.06 15.94 4.22
C THR A 111 -11.52 16.35 4.04
N LEU A 112 -12.02 16.40 2.81
CA LEU A 112 -13.44 16.64 2.53
C LEU A 112 -14.34 15.52 3.07
N GLN A 113 -13.95 14.25 2.94
CA GLN A 113 -14.72 13.15 3.55
C GLN A 113 -14.71 13.25 5.07
N LEU A 114 -13.58 13.58 5.67
CA LEU A 114 -13.47 13.77 7.12
C LEU A 114 -14.37 14.91 7.60
N LYS A 115 -14.35 16.06 6.92
CA LYS A 115 -15.20 17.22 7.28
C LYS A 115 -16.70 16.94 7.13
N LYS A 116 -17.11 16.02 6.26
CA LYS A 116 -18.53 15.56 6.24
C LYS A 116 -18.92 14.81 7.51
N MET A 117 -17.98 14.13 8.16
CA MET A 117 -18.21 13.38 9.40
C MET A 117 -18.01 14.25 10.64
N ILE A 118 -17.03 15.15 10.59
CA ILE A 118 -16.65 16.08 11.66
C ILE A 118 -16.49 17.47 11.03
N PRO A 119 -17.56 18.28 10.93
CA PRO A 119 -17.52 19.59 10.27
C PRO A 119 -16.43 20.54 10.78
N ASP A 120 -16.11 20.45 12.07
CA ASP A 120 -15.10 21.29 12.73
C ASP A 120 -13.68 20.68 12.70
N ALA A 121 -13.45 19.64 11.90
CA ALA A 121 -12.11 19.05 11.76
C ALA A 121 -11.13 20.08 11.19
N THR A 122 -10.01 20.29 11.90
CA THR A 122 -8.90 21.12 11.43
C THR A 122 -8.24 20.53 10.21
N ASP A 123 -7.62 21.36 9.39
CA ASP A 123 -6.82 20.88 8.26
C ASP A 123 -5.59 20.09 8.74
N PRO A 124 -5.13 19.10 7.96
CA PRO A 124 -3.93 18.35 8.30
C PRO A 124 -2.70 19.27 8.27
N THR A 125 -1.86 19.14 9.27
CA THR A 125 -0.57 19.85 9.40
C THR A 125 0.54 19.20 8.58
N TYR A 126 0.43 17.90 8.29
CA TYR A 126 1.41 17.14 7.51
C TYR A 126 0.76 15.91 6.88
N PHE A 127 1.22 15.53 5.69
CA PHE A 127 0.86 14.31 4.98
C PHE A 127 2.11 13.74 4.31
N GLY A 128 2.23 12.40 4.23
CA GLY A 128 3.37 11.74 3.59
C GLY A 128 3.75 10.40 4.22
N SER A 129 4.75 9.74 3.63
CA SER A 129 5.22 8.40 4.01
C SER A 129 6.08 8.35 5.28
N ASN A 130 6.48 9.50 5.83
CA ASN A 130 7.35 9.62 7.02
C ASN A 130 6.58 10.02 8.30
N LEU A 131 5.33 9.59 8.41
CA LEU A 131 4.43 9.88 9.54
C LEU A 131 4.66 9.02 10.77
#